data_AF-A0A0S8FJR3-F1
#
_entry.id   AF-A0A0S8FJR3-F1
#
_cell.length_a   1.000
_cell.length_b   1.000
_cell.length_c   1.000
_cell.angle_alpha   90.00
_cell.angle_beta   90.00
_cell.angle_gamma   90.00
#
_symmetry.space_group_name_H-M   'P 1'
#
loop_
_entity.id
_entity.type
_entity.pdbx_description
1 polymer ?
#
loop_
_entity_poly.entity_id
_entity_poly.type
_entity_poly.pdbx_seq_one_letter_code
_entity_poly.pdbx_strand_id
1 'polypeptide(L)'
;MRQKIIVILGGLLVTSVSFAGTPDLKGGWSGEGFSVLPDGSLVRSEIELCIDSQYGGLFSGAAISLNYYDPQDPQVQYVLGTGYIDDNKRVTASFTPPPGVSPIPLMAVFDGKWTGSGISGVVRDPIDGATSTVWFSPDRDVQCPLDPPDPE
;
A
#
# COMPACT_ATOMS: atom_id res chain seq x y z
N MET A 1 -61.43 13.23 -1.73
CA MET A 1 -60.05 12.74 -1.52
C MET A 1 -59.21 13.11 -2.74
N ARG A 2 -58.14 13.90 -2.56
CA ARG A 2 -57.11 14.14 -3.59
C ARG A 2 -55.75 13.97 -2.90
N GLN A 3 -55.09 12.84 -3.12
CA GLN A 3 -53.70 12.62 -2.70
C GLN A 3 -52.78 13.41 -3.63
N LYS A 4 -51.97 14.30 -3.05
CA LYS A 4 -50.84 14.92 -3.75
C LYS A 4 -49.62 14.03 -3.47
N ILE A 5 -49.09 13.40 -4.51
CA ILE A 5 -47.78 12.75 -4.45
C ILE A 5 -46.74 13.87 -4.49
N ILE A 6 -46.03 14.06 -3.38
CA ILE A 6 -44.83 14.89 -3.33
C ILE A 6 -43.65 13.95 -3.60
N VAL A 7 -43.08 14.04 -4.80
CA VAL A 7 -41.81 13.38 -5.13
C VAL A 7 -40.71 14.29 -4.58
N ILE A 8 -40.09 13.88 -3.48
CA ILE A 8 -38.87 14.54 -2.97
C ILE A 8 -37.69 13.94 -3.74
N LEU A 9 -37.20 14.67 -4.75
CA LEU A 9 -35.86 14.48 -5.30
C LEU A 9 -34.85 14.87 -4.22
N GLY A 10 -34.50 13.93 -3.35
CA GLY A 10 -33.41 14.07 -2.39
C GLY A 10 -32.09 13.90 -3.12
N GLY A 11 -31.37 15.01 -3.33
CA GLY A 11 -30.03 15.02 -3.89
C GLY A 11 -29.10 14.09 -3.11
N LEU A 12 -28.44 13.20 -3.84
CA LEU A 12 -27.37 12.35 -3.35
C LEU A 12 -26.15 13.23 -3.07
N LEU A 13 -26.12 13.87 -1.90
CA LEU A 13 -24.90 14.43 -1.34
C LEU A 13 -23.99 13.25 -1.01
N VAL A 14 -22.97 13.01 -1.84
CA VAL A 14 -21.84 12.15 -1.51
C VAL A 14 -21.11 12.84 -0.35
N THR A 15 -21.54 12.56 0.88
CA THR A 15 -20.82 12.97 2.07
C THR A 15 -19.53 12.15 2.10
N SER A 16 -18.41 12.79 1.73
CA SER A 16 -17.09 12.26 2.02
C SER A 16 -17.01 11.98 3.52
N VAL A 17 -16.96 10.71 3.90
CA VAL A 17 -16.86 10.30 5.29
C VAL A 17 -15.42 10.54 5.72
N SER A 18 -15.12 11.79 6.08
CA SER A 18 -13.87 12.14 6.75
C SER A 18 -14.04 11.75 8.21
N PHE A 19 -13.56 10.55 8.58
CA PHE A 19 -13.50 10.16 9.98
C PHE A 19 -12.54 11.10 10.70
N ALA A 20 -13.04 11.85 11.68
CA ALA A 20 -12.23 12.75 12.49
C ALA A 20 -11.16 11.91 13.21
N GLY A 21 -9.91 12.01 12.77
CA GLY A 21 -8.77 11.35 13.40
C GLY A 21 -8.01 10.37 12.50
N THR A 22 -8.50 10.02 11.31
CA THR A 22 -7.70 9.21 10.38
C THR A 22 -6.43 9.99 9.97
N PRO A 23 -5.21 9.43 10.16
CA PRO A 23 -3.98 10.08 9.72
C PRO A 23 -3.99 10.27 8.20
N ASP A 24 -3.46 11.41 7.74
CA ASP A 24 -3.12 11.59 6.34
C ASP A 24 -1.82 10.85 6.05
N LEU A 25 -1.89 9.85 5.19
CA LEU A 25 -0.77 9.02 4.77
C LEU A 25 -0.23 9.43 3.39
N LYS A 26 -0.81 10.44 2.74
CA LYS A 26 -0.38 10.87 1.40
C LYS A 26 1.09 11.30 1.39
N GLY A 27 1.76 10.96 0.29
CA GLY A 27 3.15 11.33 0.02
C GLY A 27 4.09 10.14 -0.10
N GLY A 28 5.38 10.45 -0.11
CA GLY A 28 6.48 9.50 -0.22
C GLY A 28 6.86 8.89 1.12
N TRP A 29 7.30 7.64 1.06
CA TRP A 29 7.69 6.82 2.19
C TRP A 29 8.88 5.96 1.78
N SER A 30 9.83 5.80 2.68
CA SER A 30 10.93 4.86 2.52
C SER A 30 11.00 3.93 3.71
N GLY A 31 11.55 2.75 3.49
CA GLY A 31 11.55 1.69 4.48
C GLY A 31 12.41 0.51 4.12
N GLU A 32 12.50 -0.40 5.08
CA GLU A 32 13.20 -1.66 4.92
C GLU A 32 12.31 -2.83 5.35
N GLY A 33 12.57 -3.98 4.73
CA GLY A 33 11.91 -5.24 5.00
C GLY A 33 12.90 -6.38 5.17
N PHE A 34 12.47 -7.38 5.94
CA PHE A 34 13.13 -8.69 5.99
C PHE A 34 12.09 -9.76 5.72
N SER A 35 12.31 -10.54 4.67
CA SER A 35 11.46 -11.65 4.25
C SER A 35 12.07 -12.97 4.69
N VAL A 36 11.22 -13.87 5.17
CA VAL A 36 11.53 -15.29 5.33
C VAL A 36 10.85 -16.02 4.18
N LEU A 37 11.65 -16.63 3.30
CA LEU A 37 11.12 -17.43 2.19
C LEU A 37 10.69 -18.82 2.70
N PRO A 38 9.91 -19.57 1.91
CA PRO A 38 9.44 -20.91 2.30
C PRO A 38 10.57 -21.92 2.57
N ASP A 39 11.75 -21.73 1.97
CA ASP A 39 12.95 -22.54 2.20
C ASP A 39 13.73 -22.14 3.47
N GLY A 40 13.27 -21.10 4.18
CA GLY A 40 13.89 -20.55 5.38
C GLY A 40 14.99 -19.53 5.13
N SER A 41 15.30 -19.21 3.86
CA SER A 41 16.25 -18.14 3.54
C SER A 41 15.71 -16.76 3.93
N LEU A 42 16.64 -15.84 4.17
CA LEU A 42 16.34 -14.46 4.53
C LEU A 42 16.69 -13.53 3.36
N VAL A 43 15.76 -12.64 3.04
CA VAL A 43 15.95 -11.62 2.00
C VAL A 43 15.72 -10.26 2.63
N ARG A 44 16.69 -9.36 2.51
CA ARG A 44 16.49 -7.94 2.85
C ARG A 44 15.85 -7.24 1.66
N SER A 45 14.96 -6.30 1.95
CA SER A 45 14.33 -5.45 0.95
C SER A 45 14.48 -3.98 1.33
N GLU A 46 14.80 -3.13 0.37
CA GLU A 46 14.59 -1.68 0.47
C GLU A 46 13.31 -1.35 -0.27
N ILE A 47 12.50 -0.45 0.29
CA ILE A 47 11.15 -0.18 -0.22
C ILE A 47 10.90 1.32 -0.26
N GLU A 48 10.47 1.79 -1.42
CA GLU A 48 9.88 3.10 -1.61
C GLU A 48 8.39 2.91 -1.86
N LEU A 49 7.57 3.69 -1.15
CA LEU A 49 6.11 3.66 -1.27
C LEU A 49 5.64 5.09 -1.52
N CYS A 50 4.78 5.24 -2.51
CA CYS A 50 4.05 6.48 -2.74
C CYS A 50 2.56 6.22 -2.53
N ILE A 51 1.92 7.05 -1.70
CA ILE A 51 0.47 7.07 -1.53
C ILE A 51 -0.07 8.28 -2.29
N ASP A 52 -0.53 8.06 -3.51
CA ASP A 52 -1.01 9.09 -4.44
C ASP A 52 -2.37 9.66 -4.04
N SER A 53 -3.25 8.79 -3.53
CA SER A 53 -4.62 9.16 -3.21
C SER A 53 -5.05 8.60 -1.86
N GLN A 54 -5.85 9.39 -1.15
CA GLN A 54 -6.49 9.01 0.10
C GLN A 54 -7.79 9.79 0.26
N TYR A 55 -8.85 9.07 0.60
CA TYR A 55 -10.19 9.56 0.85
C TYR A 55 -10.72 8.94 2.16
N GLY A 56 -10.60 9.70 3.25
CA GLY A 56 -10.84 9.16 4.59
C GLY A 56 -9.80 8.08 4.91
N GLY A 57 -10.25 6.89 5.28
CA GLY A 57 -9.38 5.73 5.55
C GLY A 57 -8.87 5.01 4.31
N LEU A 58 -9.52 5.16 3.15
CA LEU A 58 -9.14 4.46 1.93
C LEU A 58 -7.99 5.16 1.23
N PHE A 59 -6.98 4.42 0.79
CA PHE A 59 -5.83 4.95 0.06
C PHE A 59 -5.42 4.06 -1.11
N SER A 60 -4.71 4.65 -2.07
CA SER A 60 -4.10 3.95 -3.20
C SER A 60 -2.74 4.55 -3.55
N GLY A 61 -1.89 3.75 -4.18
CA GLY A 61 -0.60 4.22 -4.67
C GLY A 61 0.23 3.12 -5.31
N ALA A 62 1.54 3.28 -5.28
CA ALA A 62 2.51 2.35 -5.84
C ALA A 62 3.70 2.16 -4.91
N ALA A 63 4.38 1.02 -5.02
CA ALA A 63 5.63 0.77 -4.33
C ALA A 63 6.67 0.14 -5.26
N ILE A 64 7.93 0.51 -5.02
CA ILE A 64 9.11 -0.12 -5.60
C ILE A 64 9.83 -0.83 -4.48
N SER A 65 10.20 -2.08 -4.69
CA SER A 65 11.03 -2.84 -3.77
C SER A 65 12.27 -3.38 -4.47
N LEU A 66 13.42 -3.17 -3.84
CA LEU A 66 14.70 -3.77 -4.20
C LEU A 66 14.92 -4.97 -3.28
N ASN A 67 14.88 -6.18 -3.82
CA ASN A 67 14.99 -7.42 -3.06
C ASN A 67 16.37 -8.05 -3.25
N TYR A 68 17.15 -8.12 -2.18
CA TYR A 68 18.55 -8.55 -2.20
C TYR A 68 18.67 -10.05 -1.95
N TYR A 69 18.32 -10.86 -2.95
CA TYR A 69 18.62 -12.31 -2.96
C TYR A 69 20.13 -12.54 -3.15
N ASP A 70 20.75 -11.72 -4.01
CA ASP A 70 22.18 -11.48 -4.08
C ASP A 70 22.46 -10.05 -3.60
N PRO A 71 23.38 -9.82 -2.65
CA PRO A 71 23.73 -8.48 -2.17
C PRO A 71 24.24 -7.51 -3.25
N GLN A 72 24.71 -8.01 -4.40
CA GLN A 72 25.23 -7.18 -5.50
C GLN A 72 24.24 -6.96 -6.65
N ASP A 73 23.14 -7.71 -6.69
CA ASP A 73 22.18 -7.69 -7.80
C ASP A 73 20.74 -7.78 -7.27
N PRO A 74 20.17 -6.65 -6.81
CA PRO A 74 18.82 -6.64 -6.28
C PRO A 74 17.78 -6.83 -7.38
N GLN A 75 16.81 -7.70 -7.11
CA GLN A 75 15.64 -7.86 -7.97
C GLN A 75 14.65 -6.72 -7.70
N VAL A 76 14.36 -5.94 -8.73
CA VAL A 76 13.41 -4.82 -8.67
C VAL A 76 11.98 -5.35 -8.84
N GLN A 77 11.08 -4.91 -7.96
CA GLN A 77 9.66 -5.19 -8.06
C GLN A 77 8.87 -3.89 -7.97
N TYR A 78 7.94 -3.70 -8.90
CA TYR A 78 6.99 -2.60 -8.90
C TYR A 78 5.58 -3.13 -8.72
N VAL A 79 4.84 -2.58 -7.76
CA VAL A 79 3.48 -3.00 -7.42
C VAL A 79 2.56 -1.80 -7.26
N LEU A 80 1.30 -2.00 -7.63
CA LEU A 80 0.20 -1.08 -7.36
C LEU A 80 -0.52 -1.54 -6.10
N GLY A 81 -0.82 -0.59 -5.21
CA GLY A 81 -1.38 -0.84 -3.90
C GLY A 81 -2.73 -0.15 -3.69
N THR A 82 -3.64 -0.84 -3.00
CA THR A 82 -4.82 -0.21 -2.38
C THR A 82 -4.93 -0.66 -0.93
N GLY A 83 -5.39 0.22 -0.05
CA GLY A 83 -5.49 -0.09 1.35
C GLY A 83 -6.48 0.76 2.13
N TYR A 84 -6.57 0.46 3.41
CA TYR A 84 -7.45 1.09 4.38
C TYR A 84 -6.71 1.27 5.71
N ILE A 85 -6.81 2.47 6.28
CA ILE A 85 -6.45 2.76 7.67
C ILE A 85 -7.72 3.04 8.49
N ASP A 86 -7.86 2.30 9.59
CA ASP A 86 -8.99 2.44 10.51
C ASP A 86 -8.74 3.46 11.64
N ASP A 87 -9.76 3.71 12.46
CA ASP A 87 -9.69 4.65 13.58
C ASP A 87 -8.70 4.22 14.67
N ASN A 88 -8.44 2.90 14.78
CA ASN A 88 -7.45 2.30 15.68
C ASN A 88 -6.02 2.33 15.11
N LYS A 89 -5.83 3.01 13.97
CA LYS A 89 -4.55 3.14 13.27
C LYS A 89 -4.05 1.82 12.70
N ARG A 90 -4.91 0.82 12.55
CA ARG A 90 -4.56 -0.40 11.83
C ARG A 90 -4.57 -0.10 10.34
N VAL A 91 -3.55 -0.55 9.65
CA VAL A 91 -3.37 -0.38 8.20
C VAL A 91 -3.48 -1.77 7.57
N THR A 92 -4.32 -1.88 6.56
CA THR A 92 -4.39 -3.08 5.70
C THR A 92 -4.21 -2.65 4.27
N ALA A 93 -3.42 -3.37 3.49
CA ALA A 93 -3.25 -3.08 2.07
C ALA A 93 -3.08 -4.36 1.26
N SER A 94 -3.36 -4.26 -0.03
CA SER A 94 -3.07 -5.30 -1.02
C SER A 94 -2.26 -4.68 -2.14
N PHE A 95 -1.25 -5.41 -2.59
CA PHE A 95 -0.33 -5.01 -3.64
C PHE A 95 -0.35 -6.06 -4.75
N THR A 96 -0.37 -5.59 -5.99
CA THR A 96 -0.38 -6.42 -7.20
C THR A 96 0.53 -5.82 -8.26
N PRO A 97 1.23 -6.63 -9.06
CA PRO A 97 2.07 -6.09 -10.11
C PRO A 97 1.17 -5.55 -11.24
N PRO A 98 1.57 -4.47 -11.93
CA PRO A 98 0.86 -4.04 -13.11
C PRO A 98 0.96 -5.11 -14.22
N PRO A 99 -0.06 -5.25 -15.07
CA PRO A 99 0.02 -6.11 -16.24
C PRO A 99 1.24 -5.75 -17.12
N GLY A 100 2.08 -6.74 -17.43
CA GLY A 100 3.21 -6.58 -18.36
C GLY A 100 4.47 -5.93 -17.79
N VAL A 101 4.53 -5.61 -16.49
CA VAL A 101 5.67 -4.92 -15.85
C VAL A 101 6.59 -5.85 -15.08
N SER A 102 6.12 -7.01 -14.60
CA SER A 102 6.99 -7.96 -13.89
C SER A 102 6.70 -9.42 -14.29
N PRO A 103 7.76 -10.23 -14.52
CA PRO A 103 7.62 -11.68 -14.69
C PRO A 103 7.32 -12.39 -13.37
N ILE A 104 7.47 -11.72 -12.22
CA ILE A 104 7.21 -12.27 -10.89
C ILE A 104 5.77 -11.88 -10.49
N PRO A 105 4.81 -12.81 -10.47
CA PRO A 105 3.47 -12.52 -9.99
C PRO A 105 3.51 -12.41 -8.47
N LEU A 106 3.84 -11.23 -7.93
CA LEU A 106 3.73 -10.97 -6.50
C LEU A 106 2.34 -10.42 -6.18
N MET A 107 1.52 -11.20 -5.48
CA MET A 107 0.41 -10.63 -4.72
C MET A 107 0.89 -10.48 -3.29
N ALA A 108 0.71 -9.32 -2.68
CA ALA A 108 1.13 -9.11 -1.30
C ALA A 108 -0.02 -8.53 -0.50
N VAL A 109 -0.27 -9.08 0.69
CA VAL A 109 -1.22 -8.55 1.66
C VAL A 109 -0.43 -8.00 2.84
N PHE A 110 -0.67 -6.74 3.17
CA PHE A 110 -0.05 -6.06 4.31
C PHE A 110 -1.06 -5.91 5.45
N ASP A 111 -0.62 -6.24 6.66
CA ASP A 111 -1.33 -5.95 7.91
C ASP A 111 -0.36 -5.26 8.85
N GLY A 112 -0.69 -4.05 9.26
CA GLY A 112 0.21 -3.19 10.01
C GLY A 112 -0.49 -2.16 10.87
N LYS A 113 0.31 -1.25 11.40
CA LYS A 113 -0.14 -0.20 12.30
C LYS A 113 0.65 1.08 12.10
N TRP A 114 -0.07 2.19 12.09
CA TRP A 114 0.49 3.53 12.16
C TRP A 114 0.81 3.90 13.61
N THR A 115 2.02 4.42 13.84
CA THR A 115 2.51 4.79 15.18
C THR A 115 2.73 6.29 15.38
N GLY A 116 2.42 7.11 14.37
CA GLY A 116 2.65 8.56 14.41
C GLY A 116 3.95 9.00 13.73
N SER A 117 4.97 8.14 13.72
CA SER A 117 6.25 8.39 13.04
C SER A 117 6.50 7.46 11.85
N GLY A 118 5.65 6.45 11.66
CA GLY A 118 5.81 5.44 10.63
C GLY A 118 4.73 4.37 10.66
N ILE A 119 4.80 3.49 9.67
CA ILE A 119 3.92 2.32 9.50
C ILE A 119 4.79 1.08 9.67
N SER A 120 4.40 0.18 10.55
CA SER A 120 5.04 -1.14 10.68
C SER A 120 4.04 -2.24 10.39
N GLY A 121 4.51 -3.38 9.91
CA GLY A 121 3.63 -4.53 9.77
C GLY A 121 4.26 -5.73 9.11
N VAL A 122 3.38 -6.61 8.67
CA VAL A 122 3.73 -7.86 8.02
C VAL A 122 3.13 -7.87 6.63
N VAL A 123 3.97 -8.11 5.64
CA VAL A 123 3.58 -8.47 4.27
C VAL A 123 3.54 -9.99 4.18
N ARG A 124 2.52 -10.53 3.52
CA ARG A 124 2.39 -11.95 3.21
C ARG A 124 2.14 -12.12 1.74
N ASP A 125 2.92 -12.98 1.10
CA ASP A 125 2.62 -13.49 -0.22
C ASP A 125 1.66 -14.69 -0.08
N PRO A 126 0.42 -14.60 -0.58
CA PRO A 126 -0.55 -15.69 -0.49
C PRO A 126 -0.26 -16.83 -1.49
N ILE A 127 0.66 -16.65 -2.44
CA ILE A 127 0.99 -17.65 -3.47
C ILE A 127 1.96 -18.68 -2.91
N ASP A 128 3.03 -18.24 -2.25
CA ASP A 128 4.09 -19.11 -1.74
C ASP A 128 4.19 -19.15 -0.20
N GLY A 129 3.49 -18.24 0.49
CA GLY A 129 3.52 -18.14 1.96
C GLY A 129 4.70 -17.36 2.52
N ALA A 130 5.53 -16.74 1.66
CA ALA A 130 6.61 -15.87 2.10
C ALA A 130 6.06 -14.75 2.99
N THR A 131 6.77 -14.45 4.07
CA THR A 131 6.34 -13.46 5.06
C THR A 131 7.47 -12.47 5.30
N SER A 132 7.15 -11.18 5.23
CA SER A 132 8.10 -10.10 5.43
C SER A 132 7.66 -9.19 6.55
N THR A 133 8.56 -8.86 7.47
CA THR A 133 8.35 -7.74 8.39
C THR A 133 8.89 -6.47 7.76
N VAL A 134 8.09 -5.42 7.74
CA VAL A 134 8.45 -4.14 7.10
C VAL A 134 8.22 -2.97 8.04
N TRP A 135 9.04 -1.93 7.86
CA TRP A 135 8.89 -0.63 8.51
C TRP A 135 9.03 0.48 7.48
N PHE A 136 8.11 1.43 7.48
CA PHE A 136 8.11 2.62 6.63
C PHE A 136 8.10 3.88 7.49
N SER A 137 8.80 4.90 7.05
CA SER A 137 8.72 6.27 7.57
C SER A 137 8.46 7.27 6.45
N PRO A 138 7.83 8.42 6.74
CA PRO A 138 7.64 9.47 5.74
C PRO A 138 8.99 9.92 5.19
N ASP A 139 9.10 10.02 3.87
CA ASP A 139 10.30 10.42 3.18
C ASP A 139 9.97 11.49 2.14
N ARG A 140 10.68 12.61 2.19
CA ARG A 140 10.46 13.75 1.28
C ARG A 140 11.24 13.62 -0.02
N ASP A 141 12.23 12.73 -0.05
CA ASP A 141 13.06 12.50 -1.23
C ASP A 141 12.40 11.51 -2.18
N VAL A 142 11.48 10.68 -1.68
CA VAL A 142 10.59 9.84 -2.49
C VAL A 142 9.54 10.72 -3.19
N GLN A 143 9.65 10.83 -4.52
CA GLN A 143 8.74 11.61 -5.34
C GLN A 143 7.51 10.78 -5.76
N CYS A 144 6.36 11.45 -5.81
CA CYS A 144 5.08 10.87 -6.20
C CYS A 144 4.57 11.51 -7.51
N PRO A 145 4.09 10.73 -8.49
CA PRO A 145 3.98 9.26 -8.50
C PRO A 145 5.33 8.56 -8.71
N LEU A 146 5.43 7.29 -8.32
CA LEU A 146 6.58 6.45 -8.66
C LEU A 146 6.49 6.01 -10.12
N ASP A 147 7.54 6.26 -10.88
CA ASP A 147 7.68 5.75 -12.23
C ASP A 147 8.00 4.25 -12.21
N PRO A 148 7.32 3.42 -13.03
CA PRO A 148 7.70 2.02 -13.17
C PRO A 148 9.12 1.92 -13.75
N PRO A 149 9.91 0.91 -13.34
CA PRO A 149 11.21 0.68 -13.96
C PRO A 149 11.05 0.38 -15.45
N ASP A 150 11.99 0.85 -16.27
CA ASP A 150 11.99 0.58 -17.71
C ASP A 150 11.98 -0.94 -17.96
N PRO A 151 11.13 -1.45 -18.86
CA PRO A 151 11.14 -2.86 -19.21
C PRO A 151 12.43 -3.18 -19.98
N GLU A 152 13.25 -4.09 -19.44
CA GLU A 152 14.40 -4.68 -20.15
C GLU A 152 13.98 -5.64 -21.27
#